data_AF-A0A0K1IX87-F1
#
_entry.id   AF-A0A0K1IX87-F1
#
_cell.length_a   1.000
_cell.length_b   1.000
_cell.length_c   1.000
_cell.angle_alpha   90.00
_cell.angle_beta   90.00
_cell.angle_gamma   90.00
#
_symmetry.space_group_name_H-M   'P 1'
#
loop_
_entity.id
_entity.type
_entity.pdbx_description
1 polymer ?
#
loop_
_entity_poly.entity_id
_entity_poly.type
_entity_poly.pdbx_seq_one_letter_code
_entity_poly.pdbx_strand_id
1 'polypeptide(L)'
;MLAVLASNAVAPVGVLFLDWSPTVLFGVFVAEIAAVLCWTLVKIPFAAKRPNNAIGDGDRLFGPLQAKRGGVSLPRSLPRFYPRNVPTLLIAAFLLVPLELAVAFVAFGLTDPVVTDVVAGQILLGGVSVFVGRGVETVTGYFAAGGYRDHSARSVLLPPFKLLFAVGLLLFVFGPFAIELENDVFLVILVGLKFLYDLRALQLERSETRGVFYRLYGSEETEIEPIPVEVPAGAPTYRTTPARSVALTDAVSQSLRYTVTSGVLWCYGVAAALVFFGAWTFALAPLALAAAFGTIRGTSRYLAYGPVEFRCYGDVLVAHDALLDEPQARLERDAVTDVSVSTDAVDRLFGTETIRFETGVDTSPDVGLTVPDPEEARTDDANANHPMTIPHVEDAAAVLDAFGDVDETETGPETEVETTVPSGDD
;
A
#
# COMPACT_ATOMS: atom_id res chain seq x y z
N MET A 1 14.08 9.99 21.89
CA MET A 1 15.27 10.87 21.80
C MET A 1 16.56 10.19 22.28
N LEU A 2 16.64 9.68 23.52
CA LEU A 2 17.85 9.02 24.03
C LEU A 2 18.28 7.77 23.21
N ALA A 3 17.33 6.95 22.77
CA ALA A 3 17.60 5.79 21.90
C ALA A 3 18.12 6.19 20.50
N VAL A 4 17.62 7.28 19.92
CA VAL A 4 18.09 7.82 18.63
C VAL A 4 19.52 8.33 18.75
N LEU A 5 19.80 9.09 19.81
CA LEU A 5 21.15 9.57 20.10
C LEU A 5 22.12 8.42 20.34
N ALA A 6 21.71 7.38 21.07
CA ALA A 6 22.52 6.18 21.30
C ALA A 6 22.78 5.41 19.99
N SER A 7 21.77 5.24 19.13
CA SER A 7 21.91 4.60 17.83
C SER A 7 22.85 5.38 16.90
N ASN A 8 22.77 6.71 16.89
CA ASN A 8 23.62 7.55 16.04
C ASN A 8 25.05 7.69 16.60
N ALA A 9 25.25 7.43 17.90
CA ALA A 9 26.57 7.42 18.53
C ALA A 9 27.40 6.17 18.18
N VAL A 10 26.80 5.13 17.59
CA VAL A 10 27.51 3.87 17.28
C VAL A 10 28.72 4.11 16.37
N ALA A 11 28.56 4.88 15.28
CA ALA A 11 29.65 5.19 14.36
C ALA A 11 30.81 6.00 15.02
N PRO A 12 30.56 7.15 15.68
CA PRO A 12 31.63 7.89 16.34
C PRO A 12 32.26 7.13 17.51
N VAL A 13 31.50 6.36 18.28
CA VAL A 13 32.07 5.51 19.35
C VAL A 13 32.96 4.42 18.75
N GLY A 14 32.52 3.80 17.66
CA GLY A 14 33.29 2.81 16.92
C GLY A 14 34.65 3.33 16.47
N VAL A 15 34.69 4.53 15.90
CA VAL A 15 35.95 5.15 15.46
C VAL A 15 36.83 5.57 16.64
N LEU A 16 36.27 6.27 17.62
CA LEU A 16 37.07 6.91 18.68
C LEU A 16 37.54 5.95 19.77
N PHE A 17 36.83 4.83 19.98
CA PHE A 17 37.11 3.93 21.11
C PHE A 17 37.33 2.47 20.72
N LEU A 18 36.94 2.06 19.50
CA LEU A 18 37.01 0.66 19.06
C LEU A 18 37.87 0.48 17.80
N ASP A 19 38.55 1.53 17.35
CA ASP A 19 39.43 1.56 16.18
C ASP A 19 38.76 0.96 14.92
N TRP A 20 37.48 1.27 14.72
CA TRP A 20 36.72 0.76 13.58
C TRP A 20 37.25 1.31 12.26
N SER A 21 37.51 0.40 11.32
CA SER A 21 37.95 0.73 9.98
C SER A 21 36.80 1.30 9.12
N PRO A 22 37.11 1.96 7.99
CA PRO A 22 36.09 2.40 7.03
C PRO A 22 35.14 1.28 6.58
N THR A 23 35.67 0.07 6.37
CA THR A 23 34.88 -1.13 6.01
C THR A 23 33.86 -1.48 7.08
N VAL A 24 34.23 -1.39 8.36
CA VAL A 24 33.31 -1.63 9.47
C VAL A 24 32.20 -0.58 9.46
N LEU A 25 32.53 0.70 9.27
CA LEU A 25 31.52 1.76 9.24
C LEU A 25 30.55 1.61 8.07
N PHE A 26 31.03 1.29 6.87
CA PHE A 26 30.16 1.01 5.73
C PHE A 26 29.22 -0.16 6.02
N GLY A 27 29.73 -1.24 6.61
CA GLY A 27 28.89 -2.36 7.00
C GLY A 27 27.86 -2.00 8.07
N VAL A 28 28.21 -1.15 9.04
CA VAL A 28 27.27 -0.64 10.04
C VAL A 28 26.23 0.27 9.43
N PHE A 29 26.57 1.09 8.43
CA PHE A 29 25.60 1.94 7.71
C PHE A 29 24.63 1.13 6.85
N VAL A 30 25.12 0.10 6.16
CA VAL A 30 24.25 -0.87 5.47
C VAL A 30 23.32 -1.55 6.49
N ALA A 31 23.87 -2.05 7.61
CA ALA A 31 23.06 -2.64 8.67
C ALA A 31 22.05 -1.65 9.28
N GLU A 32 22.38 -0.36 9.35
CA GLU A 32 21.48 0.71 9.78
C GLU A 32 20.29 0.82 8.82
N ILE A 33 20.53 0.93 7.51
CA ILE A 33 19.44 1.00 6.52
C ILE A 33 18.55 -0.24 6.62
N ALA A 34 19.15 -1.43 6.66
CA ALA A 34 18.41 -2.69 6.83
C ALA A 34 17.57 -2.71 8.12
N ALA A 35 18.11 -2.20 9.24
CA ALA A 35 17.38 -2.09 10.50
C ALA A 35 16.18 -1.13 10.38
N VAL A 36 16.35 0.05 9.77
CA VAL A 36 15.24 0.98 9.56
C VAL A 36 14.17 0.37 8.68
N LEU A 37 14.56 -0.25 7.56
CA LEU A 37 13.64 -0.92 6.65
C LEU A 37 12.84 -2.00 7.38
N CYS A 38 13.50 -2.86 8.16
CA CYS A 38 12.85 -3.88 8.96
C CYS A 38 11.78 -3.27 9.90
N TRP A 39 12.15 -2.26 10.69
CA TRP A 39 11.22 -1.62 11.61
C TRP A 39 10.10 -0.83 10.91
N THR A 40 10.37 -0.25 9.73
CA THR A 40 9.33 0.37 8.89
C THR A 40 8.33 -0.66 8.40
N LEU A 41 8.78 -1.84 7.92
CA LEU A 41 7.88 -2.92 7.51
C LEU A 41 7.00 -3.39 8.69
N VAL A 42 7.53 -3.38 9.92
CA VAL A 42 6.75 -3.67 11.13
C VAL A 42 5.70 -2.58 11.42
N LYS A 43 6.00 -1.30 11.15
CA LYS A 43 5.10 -0.16 11.42
C LYS A 43 3.92 -0.06 10.46
N ILE A 44 4.14 -0.31 9.17
CA ILE A 44 3.17 -0.11 8.08
C ILE A 44 1.78 -0.69 8.39
N PRO A 45 1.62 -1.95 8.85
CA PRO A 45 0.30 -2.53 9.06
C PRO A 45 -0.55 -1.85 10.15
N PHE A 46 0.09 -1.06 11.02
CA PHE A 46 -0.56 -0.42 12.17
C PHE A 46 -0.83 1.07 11.96
N ALA A 47 -0.41 1.63 10.83
CA ALA A 47 -0.60 3.04 10.51
C ALA A 47 -2.10 3.37 10.36
N ALA A 48 -2.60 4.28 11.20
CA ALA A 48 -4.03 4.52 11.36
C ALA A 48 -4.63 5.49 10.34
N LYS A 49 -3.84 6.40 9.77
CA LYS A 49 -4.32 7.34 8.74
C LYS A 49 -4.32 6.70 7.34
N ARG A 50 -5.03 7.32 6.40
CA ARG A 50 -5.03 6.92 4.99
C ARG A 50 -4.19 7.87 4.13
N PRO A 51 -3.50 7.34 3.10
CA PRO A 51 -2.81 8.19 2.13
C PRO A 51 -3.84 8.92 1.24
N ASN A 52 -3.59 10.19 0.93
CA ASN A 52 -4.48 11.02 0.07
C ASN A 52 -4.52 10.55 -1.39
N ASN A 53 -3.43 9.92 -1.86
CA ASN A 53 -3.28 9.34 -3.19
C ASN A 53 -3.24 7.81 -3.12
N ALA A 54 -4.23 7.22 -2.44
CA ALA A 54 -4.40 5.77 -2.44
C ALA A 54 -4.49 5.24 -3.89
N ILE A 55 -4.12 3.98 -4.09
CA ILE A 55 -4.24 3.35 -5.39
C ILE A 55 -5.72 3.39 -5.78
N GLY A 56 -6.04 4.09 -6.86
CA GLY A 56 -7.42 4.34 -7.26
C GLY A 56 -8.19 3.04 -7.57
N ASP A 57 -9.52 3.16 -7.61
CA ASP A 57 -10.46 2.04 -7.79
C ASP A 57 -10.26 1.27 -9.12
N GLY A 58 -9.56 1.88 -10.08
CA GLY A 58 -9.15 1.24 -11.32
C GLY A 58 -8.09 0.14 -11.16
N ASP A 59 -7.33 0.10 -10.06
CA ASP A 59 -6.38 -0.99 -9.84
C ASP A 59 -7.07 -2.28 -9.43
N ARG A 60 -6.92 -3.27 -10.29
CA ARG A 60 -7.48 -4.60 -10.08
C ARG A 60 -6.71 -5.37 -9.00
N LEU A 61 -5.44 -5.09 -8.71
CA LEU A 61 -4.73 -5.87 -7.69
C LEU A 61 -5.05 -5.42 -6.27
N PHE A 62 -4.74 -4.16 -5.97
CA PHE A 62 -4.69 -3.67 -4.61
C PHE A 62 -5.81 -2.71 -4.24
N GLY A 63 -6.45 -2.06 -5.23
CA GLY A 63 -7.56 -1.13 -5.02
C GLY A 63 -8.63 -1.65 -4.05
N PRO A 64 -9.22 -2.85 -4.28
CA PRO A 64 -10.26 -3.38 -3.41
C PRO A 64 -9.83 -3.59 -1.95
N LEU A 65 -8.57 -3.93 -1.73
CA LEU A 65 -8.04 -4.12 -0.38
C LEU A 65 -7.67 -2.79 0.28
N GLN A 66 -7.13 -1.81 -0.46
CA GLN A 66 -6.80 -0.48 0.05
C GLN A 66 -8.04 0.35 0.41
N ALA A 67 -9.15 0.14 -0.29
CA ALA A 67 -10.42 0.82 -0.01
C ALA A 67 -11.05 0.41 1.34
N LYS A 68 -10.66 -0.75 1.89
CA LYS A 68 -11.22 -1.28 3.15
C LYS A 68 -11.09 -0.31 4.32
N ARG A 69 -12.21 -0.12 5.01
CA ARG A 69 -12.33 0.55 6.30
C ARG A 69 -12.20 -0.45 7.45
N GLY A 70 -11.82 0.04 8.63
CA GLY A 70 -11.70 -0.78 9.84
C GLY A 70 -10.36 -1.51 9.97
N GLY A 71 -10.20 -2.24 11.06
CA GLY A 71 -8.98 -2.95 11.38
C GLY A 71 -9.21 -4.08 12.38
N VAL A 72 -8.40 -5.13 12.27
CA VAL A 72 -8.47 -6.31 13.13
C VAL A 72 -7.83 -5.99 14.48
N SER A 73 -8.60 -6.15 15.55
CA SER A 73 -8.08 -6.02 16.91
C SER A 73 -7.21 -7.23 17.25
N LEU A 74 -5.95 -6.99 17.60
CA LEU A 74 -5.03 -8.06 18.01
C LEU A 74 -5.14 -8.30 19.52
N PRO A 75 -4.98 -9.55 19.99
CA PRO A 75 -4.89 -9.83 21.41
C PRO A 75 -3.61 -9.17 21.99
N ARG A 76 -3.74 -8.54 23.17
CA ARG A 76 -2.76 -7.68 23.89
C ARG A 76 -2.86 -6.19 23.52
N SER A 77 -2.08 -5.35 24.19
CA SER A 77 -2.00 -3.89 24.04
C SER A 77 -1.41 -3.42 22.69
N LEU A 78 -1.50 -4.23 21.63
CA LEU A 78 -1.05 -3.85 20.29
C LEU A 78 -2.14 -3.07 19.57
N PRO A 79 -1.79 -2.10 18.72
CA PRO A 79 -2.76 -1.40 17.90
C PRO A 79 -3.50 -2.32 16.93
N ARG A 80 -4.59 -1.79 16.34
CA ARG A 80 -5.33 -2.48 15.28
C ARG A 80 -4.42 -2.72 14.07
N PHE A 81 -4.54 -3.89 13.48
CA PHE A 81 -3.95 -4.22 12.20
C PHE A 81 -4.91 -3.80 11.08
N TYR A 82 -4.46 -2.98 10.13
CA TYR A 82 -5.28 -2.46 9.04
C TYR A 82 -4.99 -3.23 7.75
N PRO A 83 -5.90 -4.11 7.27
CA PRO A 83 -5.68 -4.89 6.04
C PRO A 83 -5.38 -4.03 4.81
N ARG A 84 -5.94 -2.82 4.76
CA ARG A 84 -5.68 -1.82 3.71
C ARG A 84 -4.21 -1.43 3.55
N ASN A 85 -3.38 -1.64 4.58
CA ASN A 85 -1.95 -1.32 4.54
C ASN A 85 -1.10 -2.48 3.99
N VAL A 86 -1.66 -3.68 3.82
CA VAL A 86 -0.95 -4.86 3.28
C VAL A 86 -0.40 -4.62 1.88
N PRO A 87 -1.13 -4.01 0.93
CA PRO A 87 -0.56 -3.64 -0.36
C PRO A 87 0.69 -2.77 -0.27
N THR A 88 0.66 -1.73 0.56
CA THR A 88 1.81 -0.84 0.74
C THR A 88 2.98 -1.57 1.38
N LEU A 89 2.72 -2.47 2.34
CA LEU A 89 3.74 -3.34 2.93
C LEU A 89 4.43 -4.20 1.87
N LEU A 90 3.63 -4.85 1.01
CA LEU A 90 4.16 -5.71 -0.05
C LEU A 90 4.99 -4.90 -1.05
N ILE A 91 4.46 -3.78 -1.54
CA ILE A 91 5.18 -2.90 -2.48
C ILE A 91 6.49 -2.42 -1.84
N ALA A 92 6.46 -1.97 -0.59
CA ALA A 92 7.65 -1.52 0.13
C ALA A 92 8.67 -2.65 0.28
N ALA A 93 8.25 -3.86 0.66
CA ALA A 93 9.16 -4.99 0.80
C ALA A 93 9.80 -5.38 -0.54
N PHE A 94 8.99 -5.50 -1.60
CA PHE A 94 9.49 -5.91 -2.93
C PHE A 94 10.31 -4.82 -3.64
N LEU A 95 10.16 -3.55 -3.26
CA LEU A 95 10.96 -2.45 -3.82
C LEU A 95 12.22 -2.17 -3.01
N LEU A 96 12.08 -2.02 -1.69
CA LEU A 96 13.15 -1.51 -0.83
C LEU A 96 14.13 -2.61 -0.39
N VAL A 97 13.68 -3.85 -0.20
CA VAL A 97 14.61 -4.94 0.19
C VAL A 97 15.61 -5.23 -0.93
N PRO A 98 15.22 -5.37 -2.21
CA PRO A 98 16.22 -5.56 -3.28
C PRO A 98 17.13 -4.34 -3.46
N LEU A 99 16.61 -3.13 -3.28
CA LEU A 99 17.41 -1.91 -3.35
C LEU A 99 18.48 -1.89 -2.24
N GLU A 100 18.11 -2.28 -1.03
CA GLU A 100 19.05 -2.41 0.09
C GLU A 100 20.08 -3.51 -0.17
N LEU A 101 19.67 -4.65 -0.72
CA LEU A 101 20.62 -5.69 -1.13
C LEU A 101 21.60 -5.18 -2.21
N ALA A 102 21.15 -4.32 -3.13
CA ALA A 102 22.02 -3.69 -4.11
C ALA A 102 23.00 -2.71 -3.46
N VAL A 103 22.56 -1.91 -2.48
CA VAL A 103 23.45 -1.03 -1.69
C VAL A 103 24.50 -1.86 -0.94
N ALA A 104 24.08 -2.94 -0.27
CA ALA A 104 24.99 -3.87 0.39
C ALA A 104 25.99 -4.50 -0.60
N PHE A 105 25.50 -4.94 -1.77
CA PHE A 105 26.34 -5.50 -2.82
C PHE A 105 27.36 -4.48 -3.34
N VAL A 106 26.99 -3.23 -3.55
CA VAL A 106 27.92 -2.17 -3.95
C VAL A 106 28.92 -1.89 -2.83
N ALA A 107 28.48 -1.82 -1.58
CA ALA A 107 29.32 -1.53 -0.43
C ALA A 107 30.39 -2.60 -0.17
N PHE A 108 30.08 -3.88 -0.40
CA PHE A 108 30.98 -5.01 -0.10
C PHE A 108 31.57 -5.70 -1.34
N GLY A 109 30.89 -5.63 -2.49
CA GLY A 109 31.31 -6.30 -3.72
C GLY A 109 32.28 -5.47 -4.57
N LEU A 110 32.37 -4.16 -4.32
CA LEU A 110 33.31 -3.26 -5.00
C LEU A 110 34.47 -2.81 -4.11
N THR A 111 34.50 -3.21 -2.84
CA THR A 111 35.56 -2.86 -1.90
C THR A 111 36.59 -3.99 -1.77
N ASP A 112 37.85 -3.64 -1.98
CA ASP A 112 39.03 -4.37 -1.52
C ASP A 112 39.47 -3.61 -0.24
N PRO A 113 39.56 -4.21 0.96
CA PRO A 113 39.92 -5.60 1.26
C PRO A 113 38.79 -6.57 1.64
N VAL A 114 39.12 -7.87 1.62
CA VAL A 114 38.28 -9.00 2.08
C VAL A 114 37.78 -8.80 3.51
N VAL A 115 36.47 -8.96 3.72
CA VAL A 115 35.84 -8.94 5.06
C VAL A 115 36.37 -10.12 5.88
N THR A 116 37.17 -9.83 6.91
CA THR A 116 37.68 -10.83 7.87
C THR A 116 36.65 -11.13 8.96
N ASP A 117 36.82 -12.24 9.69
CA ASP A 117 35.95 -12.59 10.82
C ASP A 117 35.88 -11.48 11.89
N VAL A 118 37.00 -10.77 12.13
CA VAL A 118 37.05 -9.65 13.08
C VAL A 118 36.20 -8.48 12.59
N VAL A 119 36.34 -8.11 11.31
CA VAL A 119 35.55 -7.04 10.68
C VAL A 119 34.07 -7.40 10.68
N ALA A 120 33.73 -8.65 10.34
CA ALA A 120 32.35 -9.14 10.39
C ALA A 120 31.77 -9.08 11.81
N GLY A 121 32.55 -9.46 12.83
CA GLY A 121 32.16 -9.35 14.24
C GLY A 121 31.89 -7.91 14.68
N GLN A 122 32.70 -6.95 14.22
CA GLN A 122 32.52 -5.52 14.50
C GLN A 122 31.27 -4.96 13.79
N ILE A 123 31.05 -5.32 12.52
CA ILE A 123 29.83 -4.95 11.78
C ILE A 123 28.59 -5.50 12.48
N LEU A 124 28.62 -6.77 12.91
CA LEU A 124 27.52 -7.39 13.62
C LEU A 124 27.23 -6.66 14.95
N LEU A 125 28.27 -6.33 15.72
CA LEU A 125 28.13 -5.59 16.97
C LEU A 125 27.47 -4.22 16.74
N GLY A 126 27.93 -3.47 15.75
CA GLY A 126 27.35 -2.17 15.41
C GLY A 126 25.92 -2.30 14.88
N GLY A 127 25.68 -3.23 13.96
CA GLY A 127 24.37 -3.51 13.37
C GLY A 127 23.33 -3.93 14.40
N VAL A 128 23.67 -4.84 15.33
CA VAL A 128 22.78 -5.24 16.43
C VAL A 128 22.49 -4.06 17.35
N SER A 129 23.50 -3.24 17.66
CA SER A 129 23.31 -2.05 18.50
C SER A 129 22.33 -1.06 17.87
N VAL A 130 22.47 -0.79 16.57
CA VAL A 130 21.54 0.05 15.81
C VAL A 130 20.14 -0.57 15.74
N PHE A 131 20.06 -1.88 15.45
CA PHE A 131 18.79 -2.59 15.35
C PHE A 131 17.99 -2.53 16.65
N VAL A 132 18.65 -2.76 17.79
CA VAL A 132 18.03 -2.65 19.12
C VAL A 132 17.63 -1.19 19.41
N GLY A 133 18.49 -0.22 19.09
CA GLY A 133 18.17 1.21 19.25
C GLY A 133 16.90 1.62 18.51
N ARG A 134 16.80 1.27 17.22
CA ARG A 134 15.61 1.52 16.37
C ARG A 134 14.39 0.72 16.83
N GLY A 135 14.59 -0.47 17.38
CA GLY A 135 13.54 -1.28 17.97
C GLY A 135 12.94 -0.63 19.21
N VAL A 136 13.78 -0.19 20.15
CA VAL A 136 13.34 0.53 21.36
C VAL A 136 12.59 1.80 20.98
N GLU A 137 13.09 2.58 20.02
CA GLU A 137 12.41 3.76 19.51
C GLU A 137 11.05 3.44 18.90
N THR A 138 10.97 2.37 18.09
CA THR A 138 9.71 1.94 17.48
C THR A 138 8.70 1.50 18.54
N VAL A 139 9.12 0.70 19.52
CA VAL A 139 8.23 0.25 20.59
C VAL A 139 7.76 1.42 21.45
N THR A 140 8.66 2.31 21.84
CA THR A 140 8.35 3.40 22.79
C THR A 140 7.62 4.56 22.12
N GLY A 141 8.08 5.02 20.95
CA GLY A 141 7.52 6.17 20.26
C GLY A 141 6.34 5.83 19.36
N TYR A 142 6.45 4.78 18.54
CA TYR A 142 5.39 4.45 17.57
C TYR A 142 4.24 3.70 18.24
N PHE A 143 4.53 2.65 19.01
CA PHE A 143 3.50 1.81 19.62
C PHE A 143 3.02 2.35 20.98
N ALA A 144 3.91 2.52 21.96
CA ALA A 144 3.52 2.85 23.33
C ALA A 144 3.03 4.30 23.50
N ALA A 145 3.68 5.27 22.85
CA ALA A 145 3.25 6.67 22.86
C ALA A 145 2.13 6.96 21.84
N GLY A 146 1.73 5.97 21.03
CA GLY A 146 0.60 6.11 20.12
C GLY A 146 0.89 6.77 18.77
N GLY A 147 2.16 6.99 18.40
CA GLY A 147 2.53 7.64 17.14
C GLY A 147 2.04 6.94 15.87
N TYR A 148 1.61 5.68 15.94
CA TYR A 148 0.93 5.01 14.82
C TYR A 148 -0.37 5.71 14.38
N ARG A 149 -0.96 6.54 15.24
CA ARG A 149 -2.17 7.32 14.94
C ARG A 149 -1.89 8.51 14.02
N ASP A 150 -0.65 8.98 14.02
CA ASP A 150 -0.28 10.21 13.32
C ASP A 150 0.28 9.94 11.92
N HIS A 151 0.25 8.68 11.49
CA HIS A 151 0.86 8.24 10.24
C HIS A 151 -0.06 7.35 9.41
N SER A 152 0.03 7.53 8.09
CA SER A 152 -0.42 6.58 7.07
C SER A 152 0.69 5.60 6.71
N ALA A 153 0.35 4.49 6.07
CA ALA A 153 1.32 3.52 5.57
C ALA A 153 2.39 4.16 4.66
N ARG A 154 2.06 5.27 3.97
CA ARG A 154 2.97 5.97 3.05
C ARG A 154 3.94 6.90 3.78
N SER A 155 3.51 7.67 4.77
CA SER A 155 4.45 8.54 5.51
C SER A 155 5.45 7.76 6.34
N VAL A 156 5.08 6.55 6.82
CA VAL A 156 6.02 5.63 7.49
C VAL A 156 7.22 5.26 6.58
N LEU A 157 7.06 5.34 5.25
CA LEU A 157 8.13 5.09 4.27
C LEU A 157 9.07 6.29 4.06
N LEU A 158 8.67 7.49 4.46
CA LEU A 158 9.46 8.70 4.23
C LEU A 158 10.83 8.65 4.94
N PRO A 159 10.93 8.27 6.24
CA PRO A 159 12.22 8.18 6.92
C PRO A 159 13.21 7.18 6.29
N PRO A 160 12.87 5.89 6.04
CA PRO A 160 13.84 4.97 5.43
C PRO A 160 14.24 5.40 4.02
N PHE A 161 13.33 6.01 3.24
CA PHE A 161 13.68 6.48 1.91
C PHE A 161 14.70 7.62 1.95
N LYS A 162 14.53 8.58 2.88
CA LYS A 162 15.51 9.65 3.12
C LYS A 162 16.86 9.09 3.55
N LEU A 163 16.87 8.10 4.45
CA LEU A 163 18.10 7.49 4.94
C LEU A 163 18.81 6.71 3.84
N LEU A 164 18.08 5.86 3.11
CA LEU A 164 18.62 5.07 2.00
C LEU A 164 19.21 5.98 0.93
N PHE A 165 18.52 7.08 0.58
CA PHE A 165 19.04 8.05 -0.38
C PHE A 165 20.29 8.77 0.15
N ALA A 166 20.26 9.25 1.40
CA ALA A 166 21.37 10.02 1.95
C ALA A 166 22.63 9.18 2.20
N VAL A 167 22.47 8.01 2.84
CA VAL A 167 23.57 7.07 3.08
C VAL A 167 24.00 6.42 1.79
N GLY A 168 23.08 6.01 0.91
CA GLY A 168 23.41 5.48 -0.40
C GLY A 168 24.20 6.47 -1.25
N LEU A 169 23.81 7.76 -1.26
CA LEU A 169 24.56 8.82 -1.95
C LEU A 169 25.93 9.06 -1.30
N LEU A 170 26.00 9.07 0.03
CA LEU A 170 27.26 9.20 0.77
C LEU A 170 28.22 8.07 0.38
N LEU A 171 27.77 6.82 0.39
CA LEU A 171 28.55 5.65 -0.01
C LEU A 171 28.93 5.71 -1.49
N PHE A 172 28.03 6.13 -2.36
CA PHE A 172 28.30 6.22 -3.80
C PHE A 172 29.34 7.30 -4.15
N VAL A 173 29.23 8.48 -3.54
CA VAL A 173 30.11 9.62 -3.82
C VAL A 173 31.46 9.48 -3.11
N PHE A 174 31.45 9.08 -1.84
CA PHE A 174 32.67 9.03 -1.01
C PHE A 174 33.32 7.65 -0.96
N GLY A 175 32.59 6.57 -1.25
CA GLY A 175 33.12 5.21 -1.28
C GLY A 175 34.39 5.04 -2.12
N PRO A 176 34.46 5.58 -3.35
CA PRO A 176 35.67 5.52 -4.17
C PRO A 176 36.92 6.16 -3.55
N PHE A 177 36.74 7.18 -2.71
CA PHE A 177 37.85 7.88 -2.05
C PHE A 177 38.39 7.14 -0.82
N ALA A 178 37.73 6.06 -0.37
CA ALA A 178 38.17 5.27 0.79
C ALA A 178 39.57 4.63 0.60
N ILE A 179 39.99 4.45 -0.65
CA ILE A 179 41.32 3.94 -1.01
C ILE A 179 42.33 5.04 -1.36
N GLU A 180 41.87 6.27 -1.60
CA GLU A 180 42.71 7.40 -2.03
C GLU A 180 43.14 8.28 -0.88
N LEU A 181 42.29 8.43 0.14
CA LEU A 181 42.55 9.25 1.32
C LEU A 181 43.22 8.43 2.43
N GLU A 182 43.98 9.11 3.28
CA GLU A 182 44.43 8.53 4.54
C GLU A 182 43.21 8.12 5.38
N ASN A 183 43.25 6.92 5.96
CA ASN A 183 42.12 6.33 6.70
C ASN A 183 41.53 7.30 7.73
N ASP A 184 42.37 7.97 8.51
CA ASP A 184 41.91 8.88 9.58
C ASP A 184 41.17 10.10 9.01
N VAL A 185 41.68 10.67 7.90
CA VAL A 185 41.03 11.79 7.20
C VAL A 185 39.70 11.35 6.62
N PHE A 186 39.65 10.17 6.01
CA PHE A 186 38.44 9.59 5.46
C PHE A 186 37.37 9.35 6.54
N LEU A 187 37.75 8.77 7.68
CA LEU A 187 36.87 8.50 8.81
C LEU A 187 36.27 9.78 9.39
N VAL A 188 37.08 10.83 9.56
CA VAL A 188 36.61 12.14 10.06
C VAL A 188 35.58 12.75 9.11
N ILE A 189 35.85 12.72 7.80
CA ILE A 189 34.90 13.22 6.78
C ILE A 189 33.60 12.40 6.81
N LEU A 190 33.72 11.08 6.83
CA LEU A 190 32.58 10.16 6.76
C LEU A 190 31.66 10.31 7.98
N VAL A 191 32.22 10.25 9.19
CA VAL A 191 31.48 10.44 10.44
C VAL A 191 30.92 11.86 10.53
N GLY A 192 31.70 12.87 10.12
CA GLY A 192 31.28 14.26 10.11
C GLY A 192 30.08 14.52 9.19
N LEU A 193 30.11 13.96 7.98
CA LEU A 193 29.01 14.08 7.01
C LEU A 193 27.76 13.33 7.47
N LYS A 194 27.90 12.11 7.99
CA LYS A 194 26.77 11.36 8.57
C LYS A 194 26.15 12.11 9.75
N PHE A 195 26.97 12.64 10.64
CA PHE A 195 26.52 13.41 11.78
C PHE A 195 25.82 14.71 11.35
N LEU A 196 26.36 15.42 10.35
CA LEU A 196 25.73 16.62 9.81
C LEU A 196 24.38 16.30 9.15
N TYR A 197 24.28 15.17 8.44
CA TYR A 197 23.02 14.67 7.91
C TYR A 197 22.02 14.38 9.03
N ASP A 198 22.43 13.67 10.08
CA ASP A 198 21.55 13.32 11.21
C ASP A 198 21.05 14.59 11.93
N LEU A 199 21.94 15.58 12.13
CA LEU A 199 21.55 16.89 12.67
C LEU A 199 20.57 17.62 11.76
N ARG A 200 20.82 17.61 10.44
CA ARG A 200 19.94 18.24 9.46
C ARG A 200 18.59 17.55 9.41
N ALA A 201 18.53 16.23 9.53
CA ALA A 201 17.30 15.45 9.59
C ALA A 201 16.47 15.85 10.83
N LEU A 202 17.09 15.93 12.00
CA LEU A 202 16.43 16.40 13.24
C LEU A 202 15.96 17.86 13.16
N GLN A 203 16.70 18.72 12.46
CA GLN A 203 16.26 20.09 12.21
C GLN A 203 15.07 20.14 11.24
N LEU A 204 15.10 19.32 10.19
CA LEU A 204 14.05 19.28 9.18
C LEU A 204 12.75 18.69 9.73
N GLU A 205 12.81 17.75 10.65
CA GLU A 205 11.64 17.27 11.41
C GLU A 205 10.94 18.39 12.18
N ARG A 206 11.65 19.47 12.51
CA ARG A 206 11.10 20.66 13.20
C ARG A 206 10.75 21.81 12.26
N SER A 207 11.06 21.70 10.97
CA SER A 207 10.87 22.78 10.01
C SER A 207 9.75 22.45 9.03
N GLU A 208 8.86 23.39 8.76
CA GLU A 208 7.77 23.28 7.77
C GLU A 208 8.25 23.25 6.31
N THR A 209 9.56 23.10 6.04
CA THR A 209 10.12 23.28 4.70
C THR A 209 9.81 22.09 3.79
N ARG A 210 8.99 22.35 2.76
CA ARG A 210 8.46 21.35 1.82
C ARG A 210 9.52 20.93 0.78
N GLY A 211 10.10 19.75 0.95
CA GLY A 211 11.06 19.16 -0.01
C GLY A 211 10.42 18.20 -1.02
N VAL A 212 11.19 17.74 -2.01
CA VAL A 212 10.71 16.78 -3.04
C VAL A 212 10.16 15.48 -2.42
N PHE A 213 10.77 14.98 -1.35
CA PHE A 213 10.30 13.78 -0.66
C PHE A 213 8.97 13.98 0.06
N TYR A 214 8.67 15.20 0.53
CA TYR A 214 7.38 15.55 1.12
C TYR A 214 6.28 15.42 0.06
N ARG A 215 6.51 15.94 -1.16
CA ARG A 215 5.56 15.79 -2.28
C ARG A 215 5.37 14.34 -2.71
N LEU A 216 6.35 13.46 -2.52
CA LEU A 216 6.24 12.06 -2.91
C LEU A 216 5.52 11.17 -1.88
N TYR A 217 5.68 11.45 -0.58
CA TYR A 217 5.20 10.55 0.48
C TYR A 217 4.16 11.19 1.42
N GLY A 218 3.94 12.50 1.31
CA GLY A 218 3.05 13.25 2.17
C GLY A 218 3.65 13.55 3.55
N SER A 219 2.81 14.12 4.40
CA SER A 219 3.02 14.39 5.81
C SER A 219 1.73 14.19 6.61
N GLU A 220 1.83 14.30 7.93
CA GLU A 220 0.70 14.27 8.85
C GLU A 220 -0.47 15.19 8.43
N GLU A 221 -0.19 16.34 7.80
CA GLU A 221 -1.19 17.34 7.36
C GLU A 221 -1.92 16.94 6.08
N THR A 222 -1.25 16.19 5.20
CA THR A 222 -1.84 15.72 3.94
C THR A 222 -2.58 14.39 4.08
N GLU A 223 -2.47 13.77 5.25
CA GLU A 223 -3.04 12.46 5.53
C GLU A 223 -4.49 12.55 5.96
N ILE A 224 -5.25 11.55 5.51
CA ILE A 224 -6.69 11.49 5.73
C ILE A 224 -6.95 10.81 7.08
N GLU A 225 -7.56 11.55 8.00
CA GLU A 225 -8.08 11.01 9.26
C GLU A 225 -9.35 10.20 8.97
N PRO A 226 -9.40 8.89 9.30
CA PRO A 226 -10.56 8.07 8.96
C PRO A 226 -11.81 8.46 9.75
N ILE A 227 -12.90 8.78 9.05
CA ILE A 227 -14.22 9.00 9.63
C ILE A 227 -15.03 7.70 9.54
N PRO A 228 -15.75 7.28 10.60
CA PRO A 228 -16.66 6.15 10.54
C PRO A 228 -17.83 6.42 9.59
N VAL A 229 -18.29 5.38 8.90
CA VAL A 229 -19.53 5.46 8.09
C VAL A 229 -20.72 5.44 9.03
N GLU A 230 -21.66 6.36 8.83
CA GLU A 230 -22.88 6.40 9.62
C GLU A 230 -23.83 5.27 9.22
N VAL A 231 -24.44 4.63 10.22
CA VAL A 231 -25.42 3.56 10.01
C VAL A 231 -26.75 4.01 10.62
N PRO A 232 -27.86 3.94 9.86
CA PRO A 232 -29.18 4.26 10.38
C PRO A 232 -29.52 3.45 11.64
N ALA A 233 -30.25 4.08 12.57
CA ALA A 233 -30.65 3.42 13.80
C ALA A 233 -31.74 2.36 13.55
N GLY A 234 -31.59 1.18 14.14
CA GLY A 234 -32.56 0.09 14.06
C GLY A 234 -32.01 -1.17 13.38
N ALA A 235 -32.88 -2.17 13.23
CA ALA A 235 -32.57 -3.35 12.44
C ALA A 235 -32.81 -3.05 10.94
N PRO A 236 -31.96 -3.54 10.04
CA PRO A 236 -32.20 -3.38 8.61
C PRO A 236 -33.44 -4.17 8.19
N THR A 237 -34.15 -3.62 7.21
CA THR A 237 -35.34 -4.21 6.59
C THR A 237 -34.98 -5.48 5.82
N TYR A 238 -33.82 -5.47 5.16
CA TYR A 238 -33.32 -6.59 4.38
C TYR A 238 -31.80 -6.73 4.52
N ARG A 239 -31.32 -7.97 4.43
CA ARG A 239 -29.91 -8.33 4.53
C ARG A 239 -29.59 -9.37 3.46
N THR A 240 -28.50 -9.15 2.73
CA THR A 240 -27.97 -10.16 1.81
C THR A 240 -26.46 -10.24 1.90
N THR A 241 -25.93 -11.44 1.68
CA THR A 241 -24.50 -11.69 1.65
C THR A 241 -24.25 -12.81 0.63
N PRO A 242 -23.20 -12.72 -0.19
CA PRO A 242 -22.91 -13.78 -1.14
C PRO A 242 -22.57 -15.08 -0.39
N ALA A 243 -23.14 -16.20 -0.85
CA ALA A 243 -22.77 -17.50 -0.32
C ALA A 243 -21.25 -17.73 -0.47
N ARG A 244 -20.63 -18.30 0.58
CA ARG A 244 -19.16 -18.45 0.65
C ARG A 244 -18.57 -19.19 -0.55
N SER A 245 -19.26 -20.21 -1.05
CA SER A 245 -18.86 -20.97 -2.25
C SER A 245 -18.86 -20.10 -3.51
N VAL A 246 -19.84 -19.21 -3.64
CA VAL A 246 -19.96 -18.29 -4.78
C VAL A 246 -18.84 -17.26 -4.73
N ALA A 247 -18.63 -16.62 -3.58
CA ALA A 247 -17.55 -15.65 -3.39
C ALA A 247 -16.14 -16.24 -3.60
N LEU A 248 -15.91 -17.49 -3.16
CA LEU A 248 -14.64 -18.19 -3.43
C LEU A 248 -14.47 -18.51 -4.92
N THR A 249 -15.54 -18.91 -5.60
CA THR A 249 -15.50 -19.23 -7.03
C THR A 249 -15.26 -17.97 -7.87
N ASP A 250 -15.91 -16.86 -7.53
CA ASP A 250 -15.64 -15.54 -8.13
C ASP A 250 -14.19 -15.10 -7.90
N ALA A 251 -13.67 -15.22 -6.68
CA ALA A 251 -12.27 -14.90 -6.39
C ALA A 251 -11.28 -15.72 -7.25
N VAL A 252 -11.53 -17.03 -7.42
CA VAL A 252 -10.70 -17.90 -8.27
C VAL A 252 -10.84 -17.55 -9.75
N SER A 253 -12.08 -17.36 -10.22
CA SER A 253 -12.39 -16.98 -11.61
C SER A 253 -11.70 -15.66 -11.97
N GLN A 254 -11.83 -14.65 -11.12
CA GLN A 254 -11.25 -13.33 -11.32
C GLN A 254 -9.72 -13.33 -11.17
N SER A 255 -9.16 -14.21 -10.33
CA SER A 255 -7.73 -14.47 -10.24
C SER A 255 -7.18 -15.00 -11.57
N LEU A 256 -7.78 -16.07 -12.12
CA LEU A 256 -7.35 -16.67 -13.38
C LEU A 256 -7.54 -15.72 -14.57
N ARG A 257 -8.67 -15.00 -14.60
CA ARG A 257 -8.92 -13.98 -15.62
C ARG A 257 -7.88 -12.86 -15.55
N TYR A 258 -7.49 -12.44 -14.35
CA TYR A 258 -6.48 -11.40 -14.17
C TYR A 258 -5.12 -11.81 -14.73
N THR A 259 -4.67 -13.06 -14.51
CA THR A 259 -3.36 -13.51 -14.99
C THR A 259 -3.25 -13.55 -16.51
N VAL A 260 -4.37 -13.66 -17.23
CA VAL A 260 -4.40 -13.68 -18.71
C VAL A 260 -4.85 -12.36 -19.35
N THR A 261 -5.42 -11.43 -18.59
CA THR A 261 -5.89 -10.11 -19.09
C THR A 261 -5.04 -8.92 -18.64
N SER A 262 -3.90 -9.19 -17.99
CA SER A 262 -2.97 -8.17 -17.49
C SER A 262 -1.55 -8.42 -17.99
N GLY A 263 -0.61 -7.56 -17.59
CA GLY A 263 0.81 -7.74 -17.88
C GLY A 263 1.40 -9.05 -17.35
N VAL A 264 0.72 -9.73 -16.40
CA VAL A 264 1.10 -11.06 -15.90
C VAL A 264 1.12 -12.10 -17.01
N LEU A 265 0.38 -11.91 -18.10
CA LEU A 265 0.40 -12.79 -19.26
C LEU A 265 1.82 -13.02 -19.81
N TRP A 266 2.69 -12.01 -19.72
CA TRP A 266 4.09 -12.12 -20.11
C TRP A 266 4.85 -13.20 -19.35
N CYS A 267 4.48 -13.49 -18.10
CA CYS A 267 5.09 -14.56 -17.33
C CYS A 267 4.88 -15.93 -17.99
N TYR A 268 3.68 -16.18 -18.53
CA TYR A 268 3.43 -17.43 -19.28
C TYR A 268 4.21 -17.49 -20.58
N GLY A 269 4.36 -16.35 -21.29
CA GLY A 269 5.18 -16.25 -22.49
C GLY A 269 6.66 -16.56 -22.21
N VAL A 270 7.22 -15.96 -21.14
CA VAL A 270 8.60 -16.22 -20.70
C VAL A 270 8.78 -17.68 -20.25
N ALA A 271 7.82 -18.24 -19.50
CA ALA A 271 7.85 -19.63 -19.10
C ALA A 271 7.86 -20.57 -20.32
N ALA A 272 6.97 -20.33 -21.29
CA ALA A 272 6.90 -21.11 -22.52
C ALA A 272 8.21 -21.02 -23.33
N ALA A 273 8.81 -19.84 -23.43
CA ALA A 273 10.11 -19.66 -24.08
C ALA A 273 11.22 -20.45 -23.36
N LEU A 274 11.29 -20.37 -22.03
CA LEU A 274 12.28 -21.12 -21.24
C LEU A 274 12.13 -22.64 -21.42
N VAL A 275 10.89 -23.14 -21.43
CA VAL A 275 10.63 -24.57 -21.73
C VAL A 275 11.09 -24.91 -23.15
N PHE A 276 10.75 -24.09 -24.14
CA PHE A 276 11.12 -24.31 -25.54
C PHE A 276 12.65 -24.36 -25.76
N PHE A 277 13.41 -23.51 -25.06
CA PHE A 277 14.88 -23.50 -25.11
C PHE A 277 15.56 -24.53 -24.17
N GLY A 278 14.80 -25.44 -23.56
CA GLY A 278 15.33 -26.53 -22.72
C GLY A 278 15.65 -26.14 -21.27
N ALA A 279 15.34 -24.91 -20.86
CA ALA A 279 15.58 -24.36 -19.53
C ALA A 279 14.37 -24.55 -18.58
N TRP A 280 13.80 -25.76 -18.55
CA TRP A 280 12.53 -26.06 -17.85
C TRP A 280 12.53 -25.72 -16.35
N THR A 281 13.66 -25.90 -15.65
CA THR A 281 13.77 -25.55 -14.22
C THR A 281 13.57 -24.05 -13.97
N PHE A 282 14.04 -23.20 -14.90
CA PHE A 282 13.89 -21.75 -14.79
C PHE A 282 12.47 -21.27 -15.14
N ALA A 283 11.70 -22.07 -15.89
CA ALA A 283 10.31 -21.74 -16.22
C ALA A 283 9.40 -21.70 -14.98
N LEU A 284 9.80 -22.34 -13.86
CA LEU A 284 9.07 -22.29 -12.60
C LEU A 284 9.02 -20.88 -11.99
N ALA A 285 10.06 -20.06 -12.19
CA ALA A 285 10.13 -18.72 -11.61
C ALA A 285 9.03 -17.77 -12.14
N PRO A 286 8.85 -17.57 -13.46
CA PRO A 286 7.76 -16.75 -13.97
C PRO A 286 6.38 -17.36 -13.68
N LEU A 287 6.24 -18.70 -13.65
CA LEU A 287 4.98 -19.34 -13.26
C LEU A 287 4.62 -19.08 -11.78
N ALA A 288 5.61 -19.14 -10.88
CA ALA A 288 5.43 -18.78 -9.48
C ALA A 288 5.05 -17.31 -9.32
N LEU A 289 5.64 -16.41 -10.12
CA LEU A 289 5.28 -14.99 -10.14
C LEU A 289 3.83 -14.80 -10.60
N ALA A 290 3.40 -15.47 -11.68
CA ALA A 290 2.02 -15.42 -12.15
C ALA A 290 1.03 -15.95 -11.10
N ALA A 291 1.37 -17.06 -10.44
CA ALA A 291 0.58 -17.63 -9.36
C ALA A 291 0.49 -16.67 -8.16
N ALA A 292 1.58 -15.98 -7.81
CA ALA A 292 1.59 -14.99 -6.73
C ALA A 292 0.65 -13.81 -7.03
N PHE A 293 0.72 -13.23 -8.23
CA PHE A 293 -0.18 -12.15 -8.64
C PHE A 293 -1.65 -12.60 -8.71
N GLY A 294 -1.92 -13.79 -9.23
CA GLY A 294 -3.26 -14.38 -9.21
C GLY A 294 -3.79 -14.54 -7.77
N THR A 295 -2.96 -15.10 -6.88
CA THR A 295 -3.31 -15.28 -5.46
C THR A 295 -3.61 -13.95 -4.77
N ILE A 296 -2.81 -12.91 -5.04
CA ILE A 296 -3.04 -11.56 -4.52
C ILE A 296 -4.39 -11.03 -5.03
N ARG A 297 -4.66 -11.12 -6.34
CA ARG A 297 -5.94 -10.69 -6.92
C ARG A 297 -7.12 -11.43 -6.30
N GLY A 298 -7.06 -12.76 -6.22
CA GLY A 298 -8.13 -13.59 -5.69
C GLY A 298 -8.38 -13.29 -4.21
N THR A 299 -7.32 -13.12 -3.42
CA THR A 299 -7.43 -12.77 -2.00
C THR A 299 -8.01 -11.38 -1.81
N SER A 300 -7.54 -10.39 -2.58
CA SER A 300 -8.08 -9.03 -2.58
C SER A 300 -9.57 -9.01 -2.95
N ARG A 301 -9.96 -9.76 -4.00
CA ARG A 301 -11.36 -9.91 -4.43
C ARG A 301 -12.23 -10.58 -3.36
N TYR A 302 -11.78 -11.70 -2.80
CA TYR A 302 -12.51 -12.40 -1.75
C TYR A 302 -12.68 -11.53 -0.52
N LEU A 303 -11.64 -10.85 -0.07
CA LEU A 303 -11.74 -9.95 1.07
C LEU A 303 -12.69 -8.79 0.77
N ALA A 304 -12.65 -8.19 -0.42
CA ALA A 304 -13.49 -7.05 -0.76
C ALA A 304 -15.00 -7.35 -0.77
N TYR A 305 -15.42 -8.55 -1.17
CA TYR A 305 -16.85 -8.85 -1.37
C TYR A 305 -17.37 -10.06 -0.57
N GLY A 306 -16.53 -11.06 -0.33
CA GLY A 306 -16.93 -12.32 0.31
C GLY A 306 -17.47 -12.18 1.74
N PRO A 307 -16.83 -11.43 2.65
CA PRO A 307 -17.33 -11.22 4.01
C PRO A 307 -18.29 -10.03 4.14
N VAL A 308 -18.66 -9.38 3.03
CA VAL A 308 -19.51 -8.18 3.07
C VAL A 308 -20.99 -8.57 3.09
N GLU A 309 -21.70 -8.01 4.07
CA GLU A 309 -23.14 -8.07 4.22
C GLU A 309 -23.73 -6.73 3.78
N PHE A 310 -24.65 -6.76 2.84
CA PHE A 310 -25.37 -5.58 2.38
C PHE A 310 -26.67 -5.46 3.16
N ARG A 311 -26.88 -4.31 3.80
CA ARG A 311 -27.99 -4.04 4.71
C ARG A 311 -28.83 -2.89 4.20
N CYS A 312 -30.10 -3.14 3.91
CA CYS A 312 -31.05 -2.10 3.48
C CYS A 312 -31.81 -1.55 4.69
N TYR A 313 -31.88 -0.23 4.81
CA TYR A 313 -32.58 0.50 5.86
C TYR A 313 -33.68 1.39 5.25
N GLY A 314 -34.44 0.88 4.29
CA GLY A 314 -35.37 1.68 3.50
C GLY A 314 -34.60 2.41 2.39
N ASP A 315 -34.41 3.72 2.53
CA ASP A 315 -33.74 4.58 1.54
C ASP A 315 -32.21 4.60 1.63
N VAL A 316 -31.62 3.86 2.58
CA VAL A 316 -30.16 3.78 2.76
C VAL A 316 -29.68 2.33 2.67
N LEU A 317 -28.70 2.10 1.81
CA LEU A 317 -27.99 0.84 1.65
C LEU A 317 -26.61 0.96 2.30
N VAL A 318 -26.27 0.05 3.19
CA VAL A 318 -24.96 0.02 3.87
C VAL A 318 -24.24 -1.28 3.55
N ALA A 319 -23.01 -1.16 3.04
CA ALA A 319 -22.10 -2.28 2.89
C ALA A 319 -21.33 -2.48 4.20
N HIS A 320 -21.57 -3.59 4.90
CA HIS A 320 -20.97 -3.90 6.18
C HIS A 320 -20.03 -5.10 6.09
N ASP A 321 -18.77 -4.95 6.46
CA ASP A 321 -17.82 -6.06 6.48
C ASP A 321 -17.97 -6.86 7.77
N ALA A 322 -18.45 -8.10 7.67
CA ALA A 322 -18.64 -8.99 8.82
C ALA A 322 -17.31 -9.51 9.40
N LEU A 323 -16.21 -9.51 8.63
CA LEU A 323 -14.90 -9.94 9.11
C LEU A 323 -14.22 -8.85 9.97
N LEU A 324 -14.40 -7.59 9.58
CA LEU A 324 -13.83 -6.43 10.28
C LEU A 324 -14.80 -5.80 11.30
N ASP A 325 -16.07 -6.20 11.26
CA ASP A 325 -17.17 -5.60 12.03
C ASP A 325 -17.23 -4.08 11.84
N GLU A 326 -17.13 -3.63 10.59
CA GLU A 326 -17.02 -2.22 10.24
C GLU A 326 -17.84 -1.89 8.98
N PRO A 327 -18.66 -0.84 8.99
CA PRO A 327 -19.31 -0.34 7.78
C PRO A 327 -18.27 0.24 6.81
N GLN A 328 -18.37 -0.18 5.55
CA GLN A 328 -17.38 0.12 4.51
C GLN A 328 -17.81 1.31 3.64
N ALA A 329 -19.11 1.36 3.31
CA ALA A 329 -19.71 2.40 2.49
C ALA A 329 -21.22 2.50 2.78
N ARG A 330 -21.80 3.66 2.50
CA ARG A 330 -23.25 3.89 2.47
C ARG A 330 -23.66 4.45 1.11
N LEU A 331 -24.91 4.22 0.74
CA LEU A 331 -25.53 4.79 -0.45
C LEU A 331 -26.97 5.14 -0.13
N GLU A 332 -27.33 6.40 -0.33
CA GLU A 332 -28.69 6.91 -0.24
C GLU A 332 -29.38 6.77 -1.62
N ARG A 333 -30.68 6.45 -1.60
CA ARG A 333 -31.47 6.18 -2.81
C ARG A 333 -31.57 7.38 -3.75
N ASP A 334 -31.70 8.58 -3.20
CA ASP A 334 -31.83 9.83 -3.95
C ASP A 334 -30.56 10.20 -4.73
N ALA A 335 -29.41 9.65 -4.36
CA ALA A 335 -28.15 9.81 -5.06
C ALA A 335 -27.95 8.84 -6.24
N VAL A 336 -28.81 7.82 -6.38
CA VAL A 336 -28.72 6.83 -7.45
C VAL A 336 -29.24 7.43 -8.76
N THR A 337 -28.39 7.41 -9.79
CA THR A 337 -28.73 7.91 -11.13
C THR A 337 -29.13 6.82 -12.10
N ASP A 338 -28.61 5.60 -11.90
CA ASP A 338 -28.92 4.44 -12.74
C ASP A 338 -28.71 3.14 -11.96
N VAL A 339 -29.44 2.10 -12.35
CA VAL A 339 -29.35 0.76 -11.75
C VAL A 339 -29.27 -0.27 -12.87
N SER A 340 -28.24 -1.10 -12.81
CA SER A 340 -28.08 -2.22 -13.73
C SER A 340 -28.00 -3.55 -13.00
N VAL A 341 -28.71 -4.55 -13.51
CA VAL A 341 -28.63 -5.94 -13.07
C VAL A 341 -27.97 -6.75 -14.17
N SER A 342 -26.94 -7.51 -13.80
CA SER A 342 -26.15 -8.28 -14.76
C SER A 342 -25.84 -9.67 -14.23
N THR A 343 -25.57 -10.60 -15.15
CA THR A 343 -25.15 -11.97 -14.82
C THR A 343 -23.84 -12.32 -15.49
N ASP A 344 -22.82 -12.62 -14.69
CA ASP A 344 -21.56 -13.16 -15.19
C ASP A 344 -21.56 -14.72 -15.26
N ALA A 345 -20.39 -15.31 -15.50
CA ALA A 345 -20.28 -16.77 -15.62
C ALA A 345 -20.44 -17.49 -14.26
N VAL A 346 -20.05 -16.85 -13.16
CA VAL A 346 -20.20 -17.38 -11.80
C VAL A 346 -21.66 -17.24 -11.38
N ASP A 347 -22.26 -16.10 -11.67
CA ASP A 347 -23.69 -15.83 -11.51
C ASP A 347 -24.55 -16.90 -12.18
N ARG A 348 -24.29 -17.19 -13.46
CA ARG A 348 -25.00 -18.27 -14.18
C ARG A 348 -24.78 -19.66 -13.58
N LEU A 349 -23.60 -19.92 -13.00
CA LEU A 349 -23.28 -21.22 -12.40
C LEU A 349 -24.04 -21.45 -11.09
N PHE A 350 -24.29 -20.38 -10.32
CA PHE A 350 -24.94 -20.45 -9.01
C PHE A 350 -26.38 -19.92 -9.00
N GLY A 351 -26.87 -19.39 -10.13
CA GLY A 351 -28.19 -18.78 -10.23
C GLY A 351 -28.29 -17.47 -9.45
N THR A 352 -27.21 -16.68 -9.41
CA THR A 352 -27.16 -15.38 -8.74
C THR A 352 -27.09 -14.23 -9.75
N GLU A 353 -27.25 -13.00 -9.28
CA GLU A 353 -27.20 -11.78 -10.07
C GLU A 353 -26.33 -10.72 -9.40
N THR A 354 -25.75 -9.81 -10.18
CA THR A 354 -24.96 -8.69 -9.67
C THR A 354 -25.68 -7.39 -9.96
N ILE A 355 -25.96 -6.62 -8.90
CA ILE A 355 -26.61 -5.30 -8.97
C ILE A 355 -25.54 -4.22 -8.90
N ARG A 356 -25.64 -3.20 -9.75
CA ARG A 356 -24.76 -2.05 -9.75
C ARG A 356 -25.57 -0.76 -9.74
N PHE A 357 -25.32 0.06 -8.73
CA PHE A 357 -25.88 1.40 -8.55
C PHE A 357 -24.84 2.42 -9.01
N GLU A 358 -25.21 3.25 -9.97
CA GLU A 358 -24.40 4.39 -10.40
C GLU A 358 -24.86 5.67 -9.69
N THR A 359 -23.94 6.62 -9.56
CA THR A 359 -24.20 7.94 -8.98
C THR A 359 -23.61 9.01 -9.88
N GLY A 360 -24.01 10.26 -9.72
CA GLY A 360 -23.44 11.39 -10.48
C GLY A 360 -21.99 11.75 -10.10
N VAL A 361 -21.37 11.04 -9.15
CA VAL A 361 -20.00 11.30 -8.70
C VAL A 361 -18.99 10.66 -9.66
N ASP A 362 -18.11 11.49 -10.21
CA ASP A 362 -16.99 10.99 -11.02
C ASP A 362 -15.97 10.27 -10.13
N THR A 363 -15.86 8.95 -10.30
CA THR A 363 -14.87 8.11 -9.62
C THR A 363 -13.61 7.89 -10.46
N SER A 364 -13.40 8.70 -11.51
CA SER A 364 -12.19 8.59 -12.33
C SER A 364 -10.95 8.69 -11.46
N PRO A 365 -9.99 7.74 -11.60
CA PRO A 365 -8.80 7.72 -10.77
C PRO A 365 -7.97 8.98 -11.05
N ASP A 366 -7.78 9.78 -10.00
CA ASP A 366 -6.87 10.92 -10.03
C ASP A 366 -5.44 10.39 -9.89
N VAL A 367 -4.79 10.17 -11.04
CA VAL A 367 -3.45 9.57 -11.09
C VAL A 367 -2.40 10.64 -10.76
N GLY A 368 -2.20 10.89 -9.47
CA GLY A 368 -1.14 11.74 -8.95
C GLY A 368 0.07 10.94 -8.46
N LEU A 369 1.24 11.10 -9.09
CA LEU A 369 2.50 10.55 -8.55
C LEU A 369 2.88 11.22 -7.21
N THR A 370 2.48 12.48 -7.04
CA THR A 370 2.70 13.29 -5.85
C THR A 370 1.44 13.39 -5.00
N VAL A 371 1.63 13.65 -3.71
CA VAL A 371 0.57 14.02 -2.77
C VAL A 371 0.18 15.49 -3.05
N PRO A 372 -1.13 15.82 -3.03
CA PRO A 372 -1.60 17.19 -3.20
C PRO A 372 -1.02 18.12 -2.12
N ASP A 373 -0.98 19.42 -2.41
CA ASP A 373 -0.65 20.41 -1.38
C ASP A 373 -1.71 20.36 -0.24
N PRO A 374 -1.37 20.72 1.00
CA PRO A 374 -2.29 20.58 2.15
C PRO A 374 -3.64 21.28 1.98
N GLU A 375 -3.68 22.39 1.24
CA GLU A 375 -4.92 23.13 0.93
C GLU A 375 -5.82 22.41 -0.08
N GLU A 376 -5.25 21.48 -0.86
CA GLU A 376 -5.93 20.66 -1.86
C GLU A 376 -6.12 19.21 -1.39
N ALA A 377 -5.67 18.89 -0.17
CA ALA A 377 -5.77 17.56 0.41
C ALA A 377 -7.24 17.17 0.59
N ARG A 378 -7.64 16.02 0.04
CA ARG A 378 -9.00 15.48 0.26
C ARG A 378 -9.21 15.22 1.75
N THR A 379 -10.41 15.52 2.22
CA THR A 379 -10.90 15.08 3.53
C THR A 379 -11.61 13.73 3.36
N ASP A 380 -11.68 12.93 4.44
CA ASP A 380 -12.49 11.70 4.39
C ASP A 380 -13.96 12.09 4.41
N ASP A 381 -14.67 11.95 3.29
CA ASP A 381 -16.13 11.91 3.30
C ASP A 381 -16.58 10.45 3.30
N ALA A 382 -16.61 9.85 4.49
CA ALA A 382 -17.02 8.46 4.67
C ALA A 382 -18.48 8.19 4.28
N ASN A 383 -19.26 9.25 4.17
CA ASN A 383 -20.70 9.25 3.98
C ASN A 383 -21.10 9.68 2.56
N ALA A 384 -20.12 10.01 1.72
CA ALA A 384 -20.34 10.33 0.31
C ALA A 384 -20.97 9.14 -0.42
N ASN A 385 -21.99 9.46 -1.22
CA ASN A 385 -22.69 8.50 -2.06
C ASN A 385 -21.83 8.16 -3.28
N HIS A 386 -21.08 7.07 -3.18
CA HIS A 386 -20.27 6.52 -4.28
C HIS A 386 -21.02 5.38 -5.00
N PRO A 387 -20.70 5.11 -6.28
CA PRO A 387 -21.22 3.94 -6.98
C PRO A 387 -21.00 2.66 -6.17
N MET A 388 -22.03 1.83 -6.07
CA MET A 388 -22.01 0.61 -5.25
C MET A 388 -22.33 -0.61 -6.12
N THR A 389 -21.63 -1.71 -5.88
CA THR A 389 -21.89 -2.98 -6.54
C THR A 389 -22.14 -4.06 -5.49
N ILE A 390 -23.27 -4.75 -5.64
CA ILE A 390 -23.67 -5.90 -4.82
C ILE A 390 -23.53 -7.16 -5.68
N PRO A 391 -22.43 -7.92 -5.53
CA PRO A 391 -22.21 -9.12 -6.33
C PRO A 391 -22.96 -10.33 -5.77
N HIS A 392 -23.40 -11.21 -6.68
CA HIS A 392 -23.90 -12.55 -6.39
C HIS A 392 -25.07 -12.61 -5.40
N VAL A 393 -26.09 -11.78 -5.63
CA VAL A 393 -27.37 -11.78 -4.92
C VAL A 393 -28.25 -12.91 -5.44
N GLU A 394 -28.95 -13.61 -4.56
CA GLU A 394 -29.90 -14.68 -4.95
C GLU A 394 -31.20 -14.14 -5.58
N ASP A 395 -31.63 -12.95 -5.15
CA ASP A 395 -32.84 -12.28 -5.64
C ASP A 395 -32.58 -10.76 -5.73
N ALA A 396 -32.31 -10.27 -6.93
CA ALA A 396 -32.06 -8.84 -7.14
C ALA A 396 -33.31 -7.99 -6.89
N ALA A 397 -34.49 -8.51 -7.23
CA ALA A 397 -35.75 -7.80 -7.06
C ALA A 397 -36.05 -7.54 -5.57
N ALA A 398 -35.78 -8.51 -4.70
CA ALA A 398 -35.94 -8.33 -3.25
C ALA A 398 -35.03 -7.22 -2.67
N VAL A 399 -33.80 -7.08 -3.20
CA VAL A 399 -32.90 -5.99 -2.78
C VAL A 399 -33.43 -4.63 -3.24
N LEU A 400 -33.88 -4.54 -4.50
CA LEU A 400 -34.39 -3.29 -5.07
C LEU A 400 -35.68 -2.84 -4.39
N ASP A 401 -36.62 -3.76 -4.13
CA ASP A 401 -37.85 -3.49 -3.36
C ASP A 401 -37.52 -2.99 -1.94
N ALA A 402 -36.58 -3.66 -1.27
CA ALA A 402 -36.17 -3.27 0.09
C ALA A 402 -35.38 -1.94 0.15
N PHE A 403 -34.70 -1.56 -0.93
CA PHE A 403 -34.04 -0.27 -1.09
C PHE A 403 -35.00 0.83 -1.59
N GLY A 404 -36.24 0.45 -1.88
CA GLY A 404 -37.31 1.29 -2.42
C GLY A 404 -37.22 1.44 -3.94
N ASP A 405 -38.33 1.18 -4.65
CA ASP A 405 -38.43 1.21 -6.12
C ASP A 405 -37.74 2.44 -6.75
N VAL A 406 -36.58 2.27 -7.36
CA VAL A 406 -35.99 3.31 -8.20
C VAL A 406 -36.90 3.36 -9.44
N ASP A 407 -37.81 4.33 -9.51
CA ASP A 407 -38.75 4.48 -10.63
C ASP A 407 -37.97 4.31 -11.94
N GLU A 408 -38.34 3.29 -12.72
CA GLU A 408 -37.86 3.07 -14.08
C GLU A 408 -38.20 4.32 -14.90
N THR A 409 -37.28 5.29 -14.90
CA THR A 409 -37.48 6.53 -15.63
C THR A 409 -37.17 6.24 -17.09
N GLU A 410 -38.21 5.86 -17.82
CA GLU A 410 -38.37 5.97 -19.28
C GLU A 410 -37.12 5.70 -20.12
N THR A 411 -36.72 4.43 -20.28
CA THR A 411 -36.10 4.02 -21.55
C THR A 411 -37.15 4.04 -22.65
N GLY A 412 -37.48 5.23 -23.15
CA GLY A 412 -38.19 5.41 -24.41
C GLY A 412 -37.26 5.09 -25.59
N PRO A 413 -37.72 4.37 -26.63
CA PRO A 413 -36.90 4.13 -27.80
C PRO A 413 -36.81 5.43 -28.61
N GLU A 414 -35.67 6.11 -28.60
CA GLU A 414 -35.36 7.15 -29.58
C GLU A 414 -35.30 6.51 -30.98
N THR A 415 -36.43 6.58 -31.68
CA THR A 415 -36.55 6.27 -33.10
C THR A 415 -36.96 7.55 -33.79
N GLU A 416 -36.02 8.28 -34.37
CA GLU A 416 -36.12 8.97 -35.67
C GLU A 416 -34.92 9.90 -35.87
N VAL A 417 -33.91 9.39 -36.58
CA VAL A 417 -32.93 10.24 -37.26
C VAL A 417 -33.58 10.70 -38.57
N GLU A 418 -34.20 11.88 -38.52
CA GLU A 418 -34.66 12.60 -39.71
C GLU A 418 -33.46 12.92 -40.59
N THR A 419 -33.39 12.25 -41.74
CA THR A 419 -32.34 12.42 -42.73
C THR A 419 -32.70 13.62 -43.61
N THR A 420 -32.19 14.80 -43.30
CA THR A 420 -32.27 15.95 -44.21
C THR A 420 -31.12 15.92 -45.20
N VAL A 421 -31.43 15.54 -46.44
CA VAL A 421 -30.58 15.63 -47.63
C VAL A 421 -30.48 17.12 -48.04
N PRO A 422 -29.29 17.70 -48.24
CA PRO A 422 -29.19 18.99 -48.91
C PRO A 422 -29.24 18.78 -50.43
N SER A 423 -30.33 19.21 -51.06
CA SER A 423 -30.40 19.46 -52.49
C SER A 423 -29.48 20.64 -52.85
N GLY A 424 -28.70 20.46 -53.91
CA GLY A 424 -27.89 21.52 -54.51
C GLY A 424 -28.68 22.50 -55.38
N ASP A 425 -27.91 23.43 -55.93
CA ASP A 425 -28.20 24.48 -56.91
C ASP A 425 -28.79 25.80 -56.38
N ASP A 426 -27.92 26.79 -56.12
CA ASP A 426 -27.64 27.89 -57.07
C ASP A 426 -26.31 28.61 -56.75
#